data_AF-A0AAD3D883-F1
#
_entry.id   AF-A0AAD3D883-F1
#
_cell.length_a   1.000
_cell.length_b   1.000
_cell.length_c   1.000
_cell.angle_alpha   90.00
_cell.angle_beta   90.00
_cell.angle_gamma   90.00
#
_symmetry.space_group_name_H-M   'P 1'
#
loop_
_entity.id
_entity.type
_entity.pdbx_description
1 polymer ?
#
loop_
_entity_poly.entity_id
_entity_poly.type
_entity_poly.pdbx_seq_one_letter_code
_entity_poly.pdbx_strand_id
1 'polypeptide(L)'
;MTSTRQFRAPNFQRDGESDTKGLLEALASYRKESKDSRNKGGSSFSNIFQKSLEQISESNQEETNEVQDIKETSNANKRNTSSHISATSILALEPHIAAFRKLKETQGNDDQEANLIPPQLLRVVRFFPSKWTPLKQALLRSPSRNEVGLTSRFMLAQELHKCQFLSTAELEILENSIHEYEIAKIEKQEESSSFSSRKRSRYQLGIGYELKMTFSRLPLDKGSKCSLEHYRSTLNSYYEHLVEKKENNDDVVPPEVAAEWAIQSFFGIVVSNGIDEPSSRDCVPYCMENQIVHLLSNENPKFEGSKIFIQAVKKKFLQLMSPPCIDELSNLNIVCVARFLSYLDSQIAILIFAKSIIECYQVGRGIVALANLPKLLATFASILSNRESGMFSYPNLENELKLCIAKETQSKEQLDSEGCTKFVGIIFQSMQIILCKTDAKSSS
;
A
#
# COMPACT_ATOMS: atom_id res chain seq x y z
N MET A 1 -39.33 -38.74 8.90
CA MET A 1 -38.00 -39.19 8.45
C MET A 1 -37.36 -38.05 7.68
N THR A 2 -36.62 -37.18 8.36
CA THR A 2 -35.96 -36.00 7.77
C THR A 2 -34.52 -35.98 8.27
N SER A 3 -33.62 -36.23 7.32
CA SER A 3 -32.17 -36.39 7.54
C SER A 3 -31.51 -35.03 7.74
N THR A 4 -31.05 -34.75 8.95
CA THR A 4 -30.26 -33.57 9.29
C THR A 4 -28.80 -33.79 8.86
N ARG A 5 -28.34 -33.12 7.78
CA ARG A 5 -26.92 -33.08 7.42
C ARG A 5 -26.21 -32.01 8.27
N GLN A 6 -25.36 -32.45 9.19
CA GLN A 6 -24.39 -31.60 9.87
C GLN A 6 -23.25 -31.27 8.91
N PHE A 7 -23.00 -29.98 8.67
CA PHE A 7 -21.79 -29.51 8.00
C PHE A 7 -20.65 -29.42 9.03
N ARG A 8 -19.58 -30.20 8.79
CA ARG A 8 -18.30 -30.10 9.50
C ARG A 8 -17.43 -29.08 8.78
N ALA A 9 -16.90 -28.10 9.50
CA ALA A 9 -15.90 -27.17 8.98
C ALA A 9 -14.56 -27.90 8.68
N PRO A 10 -13.84 -27.54 7.61
CA PRO A 10 -12.52 -28.11 7.34
C PRO A 10 -11.49 -27.52 8.30
N ASN A 11 -10.72 -28.41 8.94
CA ASN A 11 -9.54 -28.06 9.70
C ASN A 11 -8.45 -27.56 8.73
N PHE A 12 -8.09 -26.28 8.81
CA PHE A 12 -6.87 -25.75 8.22
C PHE A 12 -5.69 -26.13 9.12
N GLN A 13 -4.93 -27.17 8.72
CA GLN A 13 -3.57 -27.37 9.20
C GLN A 13 -2.67 -26.30 8.56
N ARG A 14 -1.91 -25.57 9.41
CA ARG A 14 -0.86 -24.64 8.98
C ARG A 14 0.39 -25.45 8.63
N ASP A 15 0.62 -25.68 7.34
CA ASP A 15 1.93 -26.13 6.85
C ASP A 15 2.81 -24.89 6.61
N GLY A 16 3.43 -24.40 7.69
CA GLY A 16 4.35 -23.24 7.68
C GLY A 16 5.83 -23.61 7.60
N GLU A 17 6.19 -24.90 7.56
CA GLU A 17 7.58 -25.36 7.70
C GLU A 17 8.29 -25.67 6.37
N SER A 18 7.61 -25.71 5.23
CA SER A 18 8.24 -26.09 3.95
C SER A 18 8.93 -24.95 3.19
N ASP A 19 8.64 -23.68 3.54
CA ASP A 19 9.11 -22.53 2.77
C ASP A 19 10.54 -22.11 3.10
N THR A 20 11.03 -22.43 4.29
CA THR A 20 12.40 -22.08 4.73
C THR A 20 13.43 -23.10 4.27
N LYS A 21 13.06 -24.36 4.02
CA LYS A 21 14.02 -25.45 3.74
C LYS A 21 14.80 -25.24 2.44
N GLY A 22 14.14 -24.86 1.35
CA GLY A 22 14.82 -24.60 0.06
C GLY A 22 15.72 -23.37 0.09
N LEU A 23 15.31 -22.31 0.81
CA LEU A 23 16.12 -21.12 1.03
C LEU A 23 17.34 -21.45 1.91
N LEU A 24 17.15 -22.26 2.95
CA LEU A 24 18.21 -22.74 3.84
C LEU A 24 19.21 -23.65 3.13
N GLU A 25 18.77 -24.48 2.18
CA GLU A 25 19.65 -25.33 1.35
C GLU A 25 20.47 -24.49 0.35
N ALA A 26 19.88 -23.46 -0.26
CA ALA A 26 20.59 -22.51 -1.12
C ALA A 26 21.61 -21.68 -0.31
N LEU A 27 21.23 -21.18 0.87
CA LEU A 27 22.12 -20.48 1.79
C LEU A 27 23.23 -21.39 2.36
N ALA A 28 22.94 -22.67 2.62
CA ALA A 28 23.91 -23.65 3.07
C ALA A 28 24.93 -23.98 1.97
N SER A 29 24.49 -24.06 0.71
CA SER A 29 25.36 -24.24 -0.46
C SER A 29 26.29 -23.04 -0.65
N TYR A 30 25.76 -21.82 -0.51
CA TYR A 30 26.57 -20.59 -0.52
C TYR A 30 27.58 -20.53 0.63
N ARG A 31 27.19 -20.97 1.84
CA ARG A 31 28.10 -21.05 2.99
C ARG A 31 29.23 -22.06 2.79
N LYS A 32 28.97 -23.14 2.04
CA LYS A 32 29.96 -24.17 1.71
C LYS A 32 30.94 -23.67 0.65
N GLU A 33 30.45 -23.04 -0.42
CA GLU A 33 31.29 -22.39 -1.45
C GLU A 33 32.13 -21.23 -0.89
N SER A 34 31.59 -20.45 0.07
CA SER A 34 32.33 -19.41 0.80
C SER A 34 33.41 -19.98 1.73
N LYS A 35 33.28 -21.24 2.19
CA LYS A 35 34.33 -21.93 2.96
C LYS A 35 35.41 -22.51 2.06
N ASP A 36 35.05 -23.01 0.89
CA ASP A 36 36.00 -23.58 -0.07
C ASP A 36 36.84 -22.49 -0.76
N SER A 37 36.31 -21.28 -0.93
CA SER A 37 37.07 -20.11 -1.40
C SER A 37 38.03 -19.52 -0.36
N ARG A 38 37.84 -19.78 0.94
CA ARG A 38 38.78 -19.36 2.02
C ARG A 38 40.12 -20.08 1.98
N ASN A 39 40.19 -21.25 1.34
CA ASN A 39 41.45 -21.98 1.21
C ASN A 39 42.38 -21.41 0.12
N LYS A 40 41.96 -20.35 -0.59
CA LYS A 40 42.75 -19.67 -1.62
C LYS A 40 42.78 -18.15 -1.43
N GLY A 41 43.30 -17.71 -0.29
CA GLY A 41 43.91 -16.38 -0.12
C GLY A 41 42.96 -15.20 0.11
N GLY A 42 43.28 -14.37 1.11
CA GLY A 42 42.69 -13.04 1.31
C GLY A 42 41.97 -12.84 2.64
N SER A 43 42.72 -12.78 3.75
CA SER A 43 42.21 -12.43 5.07
C SER A 43 41.98 -10.92 5.21
N SER A 44 40.73 -10.47 5.25
CA SER A 44 40.38 -9.14 5.80
C SER A 44 38.93 -9.09 6.31
N PHE A 45 38.01 -9.82 5.66
CA PHE A 45 36.58 -9.77 5.99
C PHE A 45 36.17 -10.53 7.28
N SER A 46 36.97 -11.53 7.69
CA SER A 46 36.68 -12.36 8.88
C SER A 46 36.70 -11.56 10.18
N ASN A 47 37.58 -10.57 10.30
CA ASN A 47 37.75 -9.83 11.57
C ASN A 47 36.64 -8.81 11.82
N ILE A 48 35.95 -8.33 10.78
CA ILE A 48 34.83 -7.39 10.92
C ILE A 48 33.55 -8.16 11.25
N PHE A 49 33.32 -9.28 10.56
CA PHE A 49 32.12 -10.09 10.77
C PHE A 49 32.12 -10.83 12.13
N GLN A 50 33.30 -11.24 12.60
CA GLN A 50 33.44 -11.91 13.91
C GLN A 50 33.33 -10.91 15.07
N LYS A 51 33.85 -9.69 14.93
CA LYS A 51 33.65 -8.60 15.91
C LYS A 51 32.20 -8.13 16.01
N SER A 52 31.46 -8.08 14.89
CA SER A 52 30.03 -7.72 14.92
C SER A 52 29.14 -8.81 15.54
N LEU A 53 29.54 -10.08 15.46
CA LEU A 53 28.83 -11.18 16.13
C LEU A 53 29.12 -11.24 17.63
N GLU A 54 30.33 -10.89 18.07
CA GLU A 54 30.68 -10.79 19.50
C GLU A 54 29.94 -9.61 20.15
N GLN A 55 29.82 -8.45 19.48
CA GLN A 55 29.05 -7.29 19.96
C GLN A 55 27.53 -7.53 20.05
N ILE A 56 26.97 -8.46 19.29
CA ILE A 56 25.54 -8.85 19.39
C ILE A 56 25.32 -9.89 20.49
N SER A 57 26.37 -10.63 20.88
CA SER A 57 26.29 -11.57 22.01
C SER A 57 26.44 -10.86 23.37
N GLU A 58 27.19 -9.76 23.42
CA GLU A 58 27.38 -8.96 24.64
C GLU A 58 26.20 -8.01 24.93
N SER A 59 25.45 -7.57 23.91
CA SER A 59 24.28 -6.69 24.09
C SER A 59 22.99 -7.41 24.53
N ASN A 60 23.00 -8.75 24.62
CA ASN A 60 21.84 -9.54 25.06
C ASN A 60 21.95 -10.04 26.52
N GLN A 61 22.86 -9.49 27.33
CA GLN A 61 22.97 -9.81 28.76
C GLN A 61 22.66 -8.63 29.72
N GLU A 62 22.33 -7.44 29.24
CA GLU A 62 22.04 -6.28 30.12
C GLU A 62 20.57 -5.81 30.18
N GLU A 63 19.64 -6.38 29.42
CA GLU A 63 18.20 -6.05 29.54
C GLU A 63 17.42 -7.10 30.34
N THR A 64 17.79 -7.30 31.61
CA THR A 64 16.89 -7.90 32.61
C THR A 64 17.11 -7.26 33.98
N ASN A 65 16.88 -5.96 34.11
CA ASN A 65 16.65 -5.29 35.41
C ASN A 65 16.11 -3.87 35.19
N GLU A 66 14.80 -3.74 34.97
CA GLU A 66 14.03 -2.53 35.36
C GLU A 66 12.53 -2.81 35.19
N VAL A 67 11.96 -3.48 36.19
CA VAL A 67 10.51 -3.55 36.42
C VAL A 67 10.27 -3.01 37.82
N GLN A 68 10.10 -1.70 37.94
CA GLN A 68 9.41 -1.02 39.04
C GLN A 68 9.38 0.49 38.77
N ASP A 69 8.20 1.00 38.38
CA ASP A 69 7.66 2.33 38.70
C ASP A 69 6.74 2.87 37.60
N ILE A 70 5.54 2.27 37.49
CA ILE A 70 4.38 2.95 36.89
C ILE A 70 3.15 2.65 37.76
N LYS A 71 3.06 3.35 38.89
CA LYS A 71 1.80 3.55 39.62
C LYS A 71 1.80 4.97 40.18
N GLU A 72 1.54 5.95 39.32
CA GLU A 72 0.94 7.25 39.69
C GLU A 72 0.86 8.15 38.45
N THR A 73 -0.24 8.05 37.70
CA THR A 73 -0.78 9.13 36.83
C THR A 73 -2.12 8.66 36.23
N SER A 74 -3.10 8.34 37.09
CA SER A 74 -4.41 7.80 36.71
C SER A 74 -5.58 8.77 36.96
N ASN A 75 -5.36 10.07 37.15
CA ASN A 75 -6.44 10.98 37.58
C ASN A 75 -6.45 12.36 36.87
N ALA A 76 -6.28 12.40 35.54
CA ALA A 76 -6.45 13.65 34.78
C ALA A 76 -7.20 13.56 33.43
N ASN A 77 -7.67 12.39 32.98
CA ASN A 77 -8.32 12.24 31.66
C ASN A 77 -9.81 11.88 31.73
N LYS A 78 -10.59 12.68 32.48
CA LYS A 78 -12.05 12.72 32.37
C LYS A 78 -12.50 14.17 32.15
N ARG A 79 -12.33 14.67 30.93
CA ARG A 79 -13.14 15.75 30.32
C ARG A 79 -12.73 15.91 28.85
N ASN A 80 -13.72 15.78 27.96
CA ASN A 80 -13.71 16.14 26.54
C ASN A 80 -13.10 15.15 25.53
N THR A 81 -13.73 13.99 25.35
CA THR A 81 -13.72 13.27 24.05
C THR A 81 -14.96 13.64 23.24
N SER A 82 -15.04 14.91 22.80
CA SER A 82 -15.77 15.22 21.57
C SER A 82 -14.93 14.63 20.44
N SER A 83 -15.26 13.42 20.01
CA SER A 83 -14.60 12.78 18.87
C SER A 83 -14.90 13.63 17.65
N HIS A 84 -13.98 14.55 17.30
CA HIS A 84 -14.01 15.24 16.03
C HIS A 84 -13.81 14.19 14.92
N ILE A 85 -14.93 13.67 14.42
CA ILE A 85 -14.92 12.81 13.24
C ILE A 85 -14.41 13.69 12.11
N SER A 86 -13.23 13.35 11.60
CA SER A 86 -12.60 14.14 10.55
C SER A 86 -13.51 14.20 9.33
N ALA A 87 -13.69 15.41 8.76
CA ALA A 87 -14.38 15.59 7.49
C ALA A 87 -13.81 14.68 6.40
N THR A 88 -12.52 14.33 6.49
CA THR A 88 -11.84 13.35 5.63
C THR A 88 -12.50 11.98 5.69
N SER A 89 -12.86 11.49 6.87
CA SER A 89 -13.47 10.16 7.05
C SER A 89 -14.89 10.11 6.49
N ILE A 90 -15.65 11.20 6.62
CA ILE A 90 -16.98 11.33 6.03
C ILE A 90 -16.88 11.28 4.50
N LEU A 91 -15.95 12.06 3.93
CA LEU A 91 -15.74 12.10 2.48
C LEU A 91 -15.18 10.79 1.92
N ALA A 92 -14.43 10.03 2.71
CA ALA A 92 -13.93 8.71 2.32
C ALA A 92 -15.02 7.62 2.34
N LEU A 93 -16.10 7.81 3.11
CA LEU A 93 -17.24 6.89 3.17
C LEU A 93 -18.24 7.08 2.02
N GLU A 94 -18.44 8.31 1.56
CA GLU A 94 -19.40 8.67 0.51
C GLU A 94 -19.37 7.76 -0.74
N PRO A 95 -18.19 7.43 -1.29
CA PRO A 95 -18.14 6.56 -2.46
C PRO A 95 -18.63 5.12 -2.20
N HIS A 96 -18.45 4.62 -0.97
CA HIS A 96 -18.97 3.31 -0.58
C HIS A 96 -20.49 3.35 -0.44
N ILE A 97 -21.06 4.45 0.08
CA ILE A 97 -22.51 4.66 0.11
C ILE A 97 -23.08 4.78 -1.31
N ALA A 98 -22.37 5.44 -2.23
CA ALA A 98 -22.76 5.51 -3.64
C ALA A 98 -22.71 4.14 -4.33
N ALA A 99 -21.65 3.36 -4.10
CA ALA A 99 -21.54 1.99 -4.61
C ALA A 99 -22.64 1.08 -4.06
N PHE A 100 -22.97 1.21 -2.77
CA PHE A 100 -24.07 0.48 -2.13
C PHE A 100 -25.41 0.78 -2.79
N ARG A 101 -25.70 2.05 -3.09
CA ARG A 101 -26.92 2.45 -3.82
C ARG A 101 -26.99 1.80 -5.21
N LYS A 102 -25.90 1.85 -5.98
CA LYS A 102 -25.83 1.19 -7.29
C LYS A 102 -26.06 -0.32 -7.20
N LEU A 103 -25.47 -0.98 -6.21
CA LEU A 103 -25.67 -2.42 -6.00
C LEU A 103 -27.14 -2.76 -5.72
N LYS A 104 -27.79 -1.96 -4.87
CA LYS A 104 -29.20 -2.11 -4.53
C LYS A 104 -30.13 -1.85 -5.72
N GLU A 105 -29.80 -0.88 -6.58
CA GLU A 105 -30.55 -0.59 -7.80
C GLU A 105 -30.39 -1.70 -8.86
N THR A 106 -29.22 -2.33 -8.93
CA THR A 106 -28.91 -3.37 -9.92
C THR A 106 -29.53 -4.72 -9.57
N GLN A 107 -29.70 -5.03 -8.28
CA GLN A 107 -30.25 -6.31 -7.79
C GLN A 107 -31.78 -6.30 -7.61
N GLY A 108 -32.51 -5.45 -8.33
CA GLY A 108 -33.93 -5.19 -8.10
C GLY A 108 -34.76 -6.43 -7.70
N ASN A 109 -35.39 -6.37 -6.51
CA ASN A 109 -36.36 -7.29 -5.89
C ASN A 109 -36.20 -8.83 -6.02
N ASP A 110 -35.18 -9.34 -6.68
CA ASP A 110 -34.94 -10.77 -6.75
C ASP A 110 -34.35 -11.24 -5.42
N ASP A 111 -35.05 -12.18 -4.76
CA ASP A 111 -34.82 -12.73 -3.41
C ASP A 111 -33.47 -13.47 -3.23
N GLN A 112 -32.46 -13.20 -4.06
CA GLN A 112 -31.11 -13.71 -3.83
C GLN A 112 -30.42 -12.86 -2.77
N GLU A 113 -30.10 -13.47 -1.63
CA GLU A 113 -29.28 -12.94 -0.53
C GLU A 113 -27.82 -12.65 -0.97
N ALA A 114 -27.62 -11.86 -2.00
CA ALA A 114 -26.31 -11.41 -2.39
C ALA A 114 -25.80 -10.40 -1.35
N ASN A 115 -24.52 -10.52 -0.96
CA ASN A 115 -23.87 -9.55 -0.08
C ASN A 115 -23.95 -8.15 -0.70
N LEU A 116 -24.81 -7.30 -0.14
CA LEU A 116 -25.03 -5.93 -0.62
C LEU A 116 -23.87 -4.98 -0.28
N ILE A 117 -22.89 -5.43 0.51
CA ILE A 117 -21.73 -4.63 0.90
C ILE A 117 -20.78 -4.45 -0.30
N PRO A 118 -20.40 -3.21 -0.64
CA PRO A 118 -19.43 -2.96 -1.70
C PRO A 118 -18.14 -3.78 -1.51
N PRO A 119 -17.67 -4.53 -2.52
CA PRO A 119 -16.48 -5.37 -2.39
C PRO A 119 -15.23 -4.61 -1.92
N GLN A 120 -15.07 -3.34 -2.29
CA GLN A 120 -13.98 -2.52 -1.79
C GLN A 120 -14.07 -2.26 -0.29
N LEU A 121 -15.28 -2.02 0.24
CA LEU A 121 -15.49 -1.83 1.67
C LEU A 121 -15.21 -3.12 2.44
N LEU A 122 -15.67 -4.27 1.93
CA LEU A 122 -15.35 -5.58 2.49
C LEU A 122 -13.83 -5.81 2.61
N ARG A 123 -13.05 -5.43 1.60
CA ARG A 123 -11.58 -5.52 1.64
C ARG A 123 -10.99 -4.60 2.71
N VAL A 124 -11.46 -3.35 2.80
CA VAL A 124 -10.99 -2.39 3.82
C VAL A 124 -11.23 -2.93 5.23
N VAL A 125 -12.44 -3.42 5.49
CA VAL A 125 -12.83 -3.95 6.79
C VAL A 125 -11.98 -5.18 7.18
N ARG A 126 -11.73 -6.09 6.24
CA ARG A 126 -10.99 -7.34 6.51
C ARG A 126 -9.48 -7.16 6.62
N PHE A 127 -8.89 -6.30 5.79
CA PHE A 127 -7.43 -6.26 5.62
C PHE A 127 -6.78 -4.97 6.12
N PHE A 128 -7.56 -3.92 6.42
CA PHE A 128 -7.01 -2.61 6.81
C PHE A 128 -7.71 -2.04 8.06
N PRO A 129 -7.50 -2.62 9.26
CA PRO A 129 -8.14 -2.15 10.50
C PRO A 129 -7.93 -0.65 10.79
N SER A 130 -6.73 -0.14 10.45
CA SER A 130 -6.38 1.28 10.62
C SER A 130 -7.17 2.22 9.70
N LYS A 131 -7.55 1.76 8.51
CA LYS A 131 -8.42 2.51 7.57
C LYS A 131 -9.91 2.24 7.84
N TRP A 132 -10.24 1.10 8.42
CA TRP A 132 -11.61 0.74 8.79
C TRP A 132 -12.12 1.61 9.93
N THR A 133 -11.34 1.79 11.00
CA THR A 133 -11.75 2.57 12.19
C THR A 133 -12.32 3.96 11.86
N PRO A 134 -11.66 4.82 11.07
CA PRO A 134 -12.22 6.12 10.70
C PRO A 134 -13.48 6.02 9.83
N LEU A 135 -13.57 5.03 8.93
CA LEU A 135 -14.77 4.80 8.11
C LEU A 135 -15.95 4.32 8.97
N LYS A 136 -15.67 3.43 9.93
CA LYS A 136 -16.63 2.96 10.92
C LYS A 136 -17.17 4.12 11.76
N GLN A 137 -16.29 4.99 12.25
CA GLN A 137 -16.71 6.21 12.97
C GLN A 137 -17.54 7.13 12.09
N ALA A 138 -17.16 7.34 10.82
CA ALA A 138 -17.94 8.13 9.88
C ALA A 138 -19.31 7.50 9.55
N LEU A 139 -19.39 6.18 9.55
CA LEU A 139 -20.62 5.42 9.32
C LEU A 139 -21.57 5.52 10.52
N LEU A 140 -21.02 5.52 11.74
CA LEU A 140 -21.75 5.55 13.01
C LEU A 140 -22.00 6.96 13.57
N ARG A 141 -21.63 8.01 12.84
CA ARG A 141 -21.78 9.39 13.30
C ARG A 141 -23.24 9.82 13.44
N SER A 142 -23.50 10.77 14.34
CA SER A 142 -24.82 11.41 14.42
C SER A 142 -25.18 12.10 13.09
N PRO A 143 -26.46 12.05 12.65
CA PRO A 143 -26.89 12.67 11.41
C PRO A 143 -26.69 14.18 11.43
N SER A 144 -26.25 14.75 10.31
CA SER A 144 -26.20 16.21 10.15
C SER A 144 -27.48 16.74 9.49
N ARG A 145 -27.85 18.00 9.77
CA ARG A 145 -29.08 18.64 9.25
C ARG A 145 -29.26 18.58 7.72
N ASN A 146 -28.16 18.48 6.98
CA ASN A 146 -28.14 18.49 5.52
C ASN A 146 -27.62 17.17 4.94
N GLU A 147 -27.75 16.08 5.68
CA GLU A 147 -27.20 14.80 5.26
C GLU A 147 -28.01 14.18 4.12
N VAL A 148 -27.35 13.95 2.99
CA VAL A 148 -27.92 13.24 1.85
C VAL A 148 -27.55 11.77 1.98
N GLY A 149 -28.52 10.87 1.76
CA GLY A 149 -28.25 9.42 1.79
C GLY A 149 -28.25 8.79 3.19
N LEU A 150 -28.87 9.43 4.19
CA LEU A 150 -29.01 8.88 5.54
C LEU A 150 -29.57 7.45 5.54
N THR A 151 -30.62 7.20 4.76
CA THR A 151 -31.23 5.87 4.60
C THR A 151 -30.25 4.85 4.04
N SER A 152 -29.45 5.23 3.04
CA SER A 152 -28.43 4.33 2.46
C SER A 152 -27.28 4.08 3.43
N ARG A 153 -26.88 5.09 4.22
CA ARG A 153 -25.88 4.94 5.29
C ARG A 153 -26.36 3.94 6.34
N PHE A 154 -27.60 4.07 6.76
CA PHE A 154 -28.21 3.18 7.74
C PHE A 154 -28.34 1.74 7.22
N MET A 155 -28.84 1.55 6.01
CA MET A 155 -28.93 0.23 5.38
C MET A 155 -27.56 -0.43 5.21
N LEU A 156 -26.53 0.34 4.82
CA LEU A 156 -25.17 -0.17 4.75
C LEU A 156 -24.66 -0.62 6.14
N ALA A 157 -25.00 0.11 7.20
CA ALA A 157 -24.67 -0.31 8.56
C ALA A 157 -25.38 -1.61 8.97
N GLN A 158 -26.65 -1.80 8.59
CA GLN A 158 -27.37 -3.06 8.81
C GLN A 158 -26.70 -4.24 8.10
N GLU A 159 -26.27 -4.07 6.85
CA GLU A 159 -25.56 -5.12 6.10
C GLU A 159 -24.19 -5.44 6.74
N LEU A 160 -23.45 -4.43 7.17
CA LEU A 160 -22.19 -4.62 7.89
C LEU A 160 -22.39 -5.32 9.25
N HIS A 161 -23.52 -5.09 9.93
CA HIS A 161 -23.91 -5.81 11.15
C HIS A 161 -24.24 -7.28 10.86
N LYS A 162 -25.00 -7.59 9.80
CA LYS A 162 -25.27 -8.97 9.37
C LYS A 162 -23.98 -9.75 9.12
N CYS A 163 -22.97 -9.09 8.57
CA CYS A 163 -21.62 -9.65 8.37
C CYS A 163 -20.69 -9.57 9.60
N GLN A 164 -21.20 -9.20 10.78
CA GLN A 164 -20.46 -9.11 12.05
C GLN A 164 -19.30 -8.08 12.06
N PHE A 165 -19.34 -7.08 11.19
CA PHE A 165 -18.35 -5.99 11.16
C PHE A 165 -18.72 -4.80 12.05
N LEU A 166 -20.00 -4.69 12.42
CA LEU A 166 -20.51 -3.80 13.46
C LEU A 166 -21.08 -4.65 14.59
N SER A 167 -20.86 -4.23 15.83
CA SER A 167 -21.55 -4.82 16.98
C SER A 167 -23.00 -4.34 17.06
N THR A 168 -23.86 -5.10 17.75
CA THR A 168 -25.26 -4.72 17.97
C THR A 168 -25.37 -3.37 18.67
N ALA A 169 -24.55 -3.12 19.70
CA ALA A 169 -24.54 -1.85 20.42
C ALA A 169 -24.18 -0.66 19.52
N GLU A 170 -23.27 -0.84 18.55
CA GLU A 170 -22.91 0.22 17.60
C GLU A 170 -24.05 0.53 16.62
N LEU A 171 -24.78 -0.50 16.16
CA LEU A 171 -25.95 -0.30 15.32
C LEU A 171 -27.07 0.41 16.08
N GLU A 172 -27.35 -0.01 17.33
CA GLU A 172 -28.34 0.63 18.21
C GLU A 172 -28.03 2.11 18.47
N ILE A 173 -26.75 2.45 18.68
CA ILE A 173 -26.31 3.85 18.81
C ILE A 173 -26.67 4.66 17.56
N LEU A 174 -26.43 4.11 16.37
CA LEU A 174 -26.78 4.78 15.12
C LEU A 174 -28.30 4.91 14.97
N GLU A 175 -29.07 3.86 15.26
CA GLU A 175 -30.54 3.86 15.24
C GLU A 175 -31.13 4.94 16.14
N ASN A 176 -30.69 4.99 17.40
CA ASN A 176 -31.12 6.00 18.35
C ASN A 176 -30.77 7.41 17.87
N SER A 177 -29.57 7.61 17.30
CA SER A 177 -29.16 8.92 16.77
C SER A 177 -29.98 9.37 15.56
N ILE A 178 -30.47 8.43 14.74
CA ILE A 178 -31.36 8.72 13.61
C ILE A 178 -32.76 9.06 14.13
N HIS A 179 -33.26 8.32 15.11
CA HIS A 179 -34.56 8.58 15.72
C HIS A 179 -34.63 9.96 16.39
N GLU A 180 -33.62 10.32 17.19
CA GLU A 180 -33.47 11.66 17.79
C GLU A 180 -33.43 12.76 16.72
N TYR A 181 -32.72 12.51 15.61
CA TYR A 181 -32.65 13.45 14.50
C TYR A 181 -34.02 13.65 13.80
N GLU A 182 -34.80 12.59 13.62
CA GLU A 182 -36.14 12.67 13.04
C GLU A 182 -37.11 13.44 13.94
N ILE A 183 -37.09 13.18 15.25
CA ILE A 183 -37.88 13.94 16.23
C ILE A 183 -37.51 15.43 16.17
N ALA A 184 -36.22 15.75 16.24
CA ALA A 184 -35.73 17.13 16.21
C ALA A 184 -35.98 17.85 14.85
N LYS A 185 -36.16 17.08 13.76
CA LYS A 185 -36.51 17.61 12.45
C LYS A 185 -37.99 17.98 12.39
N ILE A 186 -38.87 17.16 12.97
CA ILE A 186 -40.31 17.43 13.06
C ILE A 186 -40.56 18.69 13.91
N GLU A 187 -39.92 18.79 15.09
CA GLU A 187 -40.06 19.94 16.00
C GLU A 187 -39.64 21.28 15.36
N LYS A 188 -38.61 21.28 14.49
CA LYS A 188 -38.12 22.51 13.84
C LYS A 188 -38.88 22.91 12.58
N GLN A 189 -39.61 21.96 11.98
CA GLN A 189 -40.44 22.23 10.81
C GLN A 189 -41.71 23.03 11.18
N GLU A 190 -42.11 23.01 12.46
CA GLU A 190 -43.20 23.82 12.99
C GLU A 190 -42.79 25.28 13.31
N GLU A 191 -41.49 25.58 13.48
CA GLU A 191 -41.02 26.91 13.91
C GLU A 191 -40.34 27.76 12.82
N SER A 192 -40.19 27.29 11.56
CA SER A 192 -39.38 28.03 10.58
C SER A 192 -39.85 27.97 9.13
N SER A 193 -40.97 28.63 8.83
CA SER A 193 -41.31 29.09 7.47
C SER A 193 -40.60 30.41 7.13
N SER A 194 -39.27 30.46 7.23
CA SER A 194 -38.42 31.49 6.62
C SER A 194 -36.97 31.25 6.99
N PHE A 195 -36.08 30.93 6.03
CA PHE A 195 -34.87 31.72 5.72
C PHE A 195 -33.94 31.04 4.71
N SER A 196 -33.70 31.77 3.62
CA SER A 196 -32.41 32.05 2.96
C SER A 196 -31.46 30.90 2.54
N SER A 197 -31.31 30.84 1.23
CA SER A 197 -30.18 30.32 0.46
C SER A 197 -28.83 30.89 0.91
N ARG A 198 -28.13 30.19 1.79
CA ARG A 198 -26.70 30.43 2.09
C ARG A 198 -25.82 29.87 0.97
N LYS A 199 -25.18 30.79 0.23
CA LYS A 199 -24.01 30.55 -0.60
C LYS A 199 -22.95 29.78 0.21
N ARG A 200 -22.56 28.59 -0.25
CA ARG A 200 -21.38 27.86 0.23
C ARG A 200 -20.15 28.75 0.04
N SER A 201 -19.55 29.25 1.12
CA SER A 201 -18.19 29.76 1.05
C SER A 201 -17.28 28.59 0.70
N ARG A 202 -16.62 28.69 -0.47
CA ARG A 202 -15.43 27.90 -0.77
C ARG A 202 -14.39 28.33 0.26
N TYR A 203 -14.25 27.58 1.34
CA TYR A 203 -13.02 27.64 2.13
C TYR A 203 -11.89 27.27 1.16
N GLN A 204 -11.00 28.22 0.87
CA GLN A 204 -9.74 27.92 0.20
C GLN A 204 -8.95 27.05 1.18
N LEU A 205 -9.11 25.74 1.08
CA LEU A 205 -8.29 24.78 1.80
C LEU A 205 -6.87 24.93 1.25
N GLY A 206 -5.87 25.01 2.13
CA GLY A 206 -4.48 25.09 1.72
C GLY A 206 -4.11 23.93 0.80
N ILE A 207 -3.20 24.17 -0.16
CA ILE A 207 -2.79 23.18 -1.18
C ILE A 207 -2.40 21.83 -0.56
N GLY A 208 -1.77 21.84 0.62
CA GLY A 208 -1.41 20.62 1.34
C GLY A 208 -2.60 19.77 1.74
N TYR A 209 -3.69 20.39 2.19
CA TYR A 209 -4.92 19.68 2.53
C TYR A 209 -5.60 19.14 1.28
N GLU A 210 -5.68 19.95 0.21
CA GLU A 210 -6.24 19.49 -1.07
C GLU A 210 -5.46 18.30 -1.62
N LEU A 211 -4.13 18.38 -1.63
CA LEU A 211 -3.23 17.31 -2.08
C LEU A 211 -3.44 16.02 -1.28
N LYS A 212 -3.45 16.13 0.05
CA LYS A 212 -3.70 14.98 0.94
C LYS A 212 -5.08 14.36 0.68
N MET A 213 -6.12 15.18 0.50
CA MET A 213 -7.47 14.71 0.23
C MET A 213 -7.56 14.01 -1.13
N THR A 214 -6.94 14.57 -2.16
CA THR A 214 -6.92 13.99 -3.51
C THR A 214 -6.21 12.64 -3.52
N PHE A 215 -5.07 12.51 -2.84
CA PHE A 215 -4.34 11.24 -2.71
C PHE A 215 -5.02 10.24 -1.77
N SER A 216 -5.78 10.70 -0.78
CA SER A 216 -6.55 9.81 0.11
C SER A 216 -7.83 9.28 -0.57
N ARG A 217 -8.33 9.98 -1.59
CA ARG A 217 -9.51 9.56 -2.35
C ARG A 217 -9.10 8.52 -3.38
N LEU A 218 -9.51 7.28 -3.14
CA LEU A 218 -9.41 6.23 -4.14
C LEU A 218 -10.28 6.63 -5.34
N PRO A 219 -9.73 6.69 -6.56
CA PRO A 219 -10.54 6.79 -7.76
C PRO A 219 -11.31 5.48 -7.94
N LEU A 220 -12.53 5.43 -7.40
CA LEU A 220 -13.33 4.21 -7.30
C LEU A 220 -14.05 3.83 -8.59
N ASP A 221 -14.21 4.78 -9.51
CA ASP A 221 -14.76 4.51 -10.84
C ASP A 221 -13.59 4.17 -11.79
N LYS A 222 -13.46 2.87 -12.13
CA LYS A 222 -12.53 2.34 -13.13
C LYS A 222 -12.67 3.15 -14.44
N GLY A 223 -11.77 4.11 -14.66
CA GLY A 223 -11.73 4.93 -15.88
C GLY A 223 -12.52 6.25 -15.85
N SER A 224 -12.98 6.74 -14.69
CA SER A 224 -13.55 8.10 -14.61
C SER A 224 -12.47 9.14 -14.97
N LYS A 225 -12.60 9.73 -16.17
CA LYS A 225 -11.75 10.83 -16.64
C LYS A 225 -11.69 11.97 -15.62
N CYS A 226 -12.81 12.24 -14.95
CA CYS A 226 -12.93 13.30 -13.95
C CYS A 226 -12.01 13.08 -12.74
N SER A 227 -11.91 11.85 -12.22
CA SER A 227 -11.05 11.56 -11.07
C SER A 227 -9.56 11.74 -11.40
N LEU A 228 -9.15 11.30 -12.60
CA LEU A 228 -7.78 11.46 -13.06
C LEU A 228 -7.44 12.91 -13.39
N GLU A 229 -8.38 13.64 -14.03
CA GLU A 229 -8.23 15.07 -14.29
C GLU A 229 -8.10 15.87 -13.00
N HIS A 230 -8.88 15.52 -11.97
CA HIS A 230 -8.73 16.13 -10.66
C HIS A 230 -7.36 15.83 -10.04
N TYR A 231 -6.91 14.57 -10.08
CA TYR A 231 -5.58 14.17 -9.61
C TYR A 231 -4.46 14.96 -10.32
N ARG A 232 -4.54 15.07 -11.65
CA ARG A 232 -3.62 15.84 -12.48
C ARG A 232 -3.67 17.33 -12.16
N SER A 233 -4.87 17.90 -12.00
CA SER A 233 -5.04 19.31 -11.68
C SER A 233 -4.40 19.64 -10.33
N THR A 234 -4.68 18.86 -9.28
CA THR A 234 -4.11 19.07 -7.95
C THR A 234 -2.58 18.92 -7.97
N LEU A 235 -2.03 17.97 -8.72
CA LEU A 235 -0.58 17.84 -8.91
C LEU A 235 0.03 19.06 -9.63
N ASN A 236 -0.58 19.55 -10.69
CA ASN A 236 -0.08 20.72 -11.42
C ASN A 236 -0.08 21.97 -10.52
N SER A 237 -1.16 22.21 -9.77
CA SER A 237 -1.21 23.31 -8.80
C SER A 237 -0.13 23.17 -7.72
N TYR A 238 0.13 21.94 -7.27
CA TYR A 238 1.23 21.68 -6.35
C TYR A 238 2.62 21.95 -6.98
N TYR A 239 2.81 21.62 -8.26
CA TYR A 239 4.07 21.91 -8.97
C TYR A 239 4.33 23.41 -9.13
N GLU A 240 3.29 24.21 -9.38
CA GLU A 240 3.39 25.67 -9.42
C GLU A 240 3.87 26.21 -8.06
N HIS A 241 3.23 25.77 -6.97
CA HIS A 241 3.59 26.17 -5.60
C HIS A 241 4.98 25.72 -5.15
N LEU A 242 5.53 24.62 -5.69
CA LEU A 242 6.90 24.19 -5.39
C LEU A 242 7.95 25.17 -5.92
N VAL A 243 7.68 25.89 -7.00
CA VAL A 243 8.64 26.80 -7.67
C VAL A 243 8.51 28.22 -7.12
N GLU A 244 7.29 28.67 -6.81
CA GLU A 244 7.01 30.00 -6.24
C GLU A 244 7.67 30.21 -4.85
N LYS A 245 8.13 29.13 -4.22
CA LYS A 245 8.59 29.06 -2.83
C LYS A 245 9.97 29.65 -2.52
N LYS A 246 10.45 30.64 -3.28
CA LYS A 246 11.72 31.32 -2.92
C LYS A 246 11.60 32.28 -1.74
N GLU A 247 10.40 32.73 -1.36
CA GLU A 247 10.23 33.70 -0.27
C GLU A 247 8.97 33.38 0.58
N ASN A 248 9.15 32.81 1.78
CA ASN A 248 8.25 32.93 2.96
C ASN A 248 6.93 32.16 3.12
N ASN A 249 6.66 31.01 2.47
CA ASN A 249 5.44 30.22 2.78
C ASN A 249 5.71 28.89 3.51
N ASP A 250 5.44 28.83 4.82
CA ASP A 250 5.54 27.58 5.62
C ASP A 250 4.46 26.53 5.27
N ASP A 251 3.44 26.88 4.48
CA ASP A 251 2.27 26.03 4.24
C ASP A 251 2.40 25.02 3.08
N VAL A 252 3.47 25.06 2.27
CA VAL A 252 3.63 24.08 1.18
C VAL A 252 4.27 22.80 1.71
N VAL A 253 3.54 21.69 1.55
CA VAL A 253 3.98 20.34 1.91
C VAL A 253 5.30 20.00 1.23
N PRO A 254 6.27 19.38 1.95
CA PRO A 254 7.53 18.93 1.33
C PRO A 254 7.31 17.88 0.23
N PRO A 255 8.11 17.90 -0.85
CA PRO A 255 7.96 16.96 -1.97
C PRO A 255 8.10 15.49 -1.55
N GLU A 256 8.89 15.18 -0.53
CA GLU A 256 9.02 13.82 0.00
C GLU A 256 7.72 13.33 0.66
N VAL A 257 7.01 14.20 1.38
CA VAL A 257 5.75 13.88 2.05
C VAL A 257 4.64 13.71 1.01
N ALA A 258 4.58 14.63 0.04
CA ALA A 258 3.65 14.52 -1.09
C ALA A 258 3.88 13.24 -1.91
N ALA A 259 5.13 12.88 -2.18
CA ALA A 259 5.49 11.66 -2.90
C ALA A 259 5.05 10.41 -2.15
N GLU A 260 5.20 10.39 -0.82
CA GLU A 260 4.73 9.29 0.01
C GLU A 260 3.21 9.11 -0.06
N TRP A 261 2.45 10.20 0.04
CA TRP A 261 0.99 10.14 -0.12
C TRP A 261 0.58 9.67 -1.52
N ALA A 262 1.27 10.11 -2.57
CA ALA A 262 1.01 9.66 -3.93
C ALA A 262 1.29 8.15 -4.12
N ILE A 263 2.38 7.64 -3.52
CA ILE A 263 2.71 6.21 -3.54
C ILE A 263 1.65 5.40 -2.77
N GLN A 264 1.24 5.87 -1.59
CA GLN A 264 0.17 5.22 -0.80
C GLN A 264 -1.18 5.24 -1.54
N SER A 265 -1.48 6.33 -2.25
CA SER A 265 -2.64 6.42 -3.16
C SER A 265 -2.57 5.34 -4.24
N PHE A 266 -1.42 5.20 -4.90
CA PHE A 266 -1.21 4.16 -5.91
C PHE A 266 -1.40 2.74 -5.33
N PHE A 267 -0.87 2.47 -4.14
CA PHE A 267 -1.07 1.17 -3.47
C PHE A 267 -2.56 0.92 -3.20
N GLY A 268 -3.28 1.96 -2.78
CA GLY A 268 -4.72 1.91 -2.63
C GLY A 268 -5.47 1.59 -3.92
N ILE A 269 -5.04 2.14 -5.06
CA ILE A 269 -5.60 1.86 -6.39
C ILE A 269 -5.38 0.38 -6.76
N VAL A 270 -4.16 -0.12 -6.61
CA VAL A 270 -3.82 -1.53 -6.89
C VAL A 270 -4.71 -2.48 -6.07
N VAL A 271 -4.85 -2.24 -4.78
CA VAL A 271 -5.70 -3.04 -3.88
C VAL A 271 -7.17 -2.97 -4.27
N SER A 272 -7.63 -1.80 -4.71
CA SER A 272 -9.03 -1.59 -5.12
C SER A 272 -9.34 -2.30 -6.44
N ASN A 273 -8.40 -2.28 -7.39
CA ASN A 273 -8.53 -2.99 -8.66
C ASN A 273 -8.47 -4.51 -8.49
N GLY A 274 -7.77 -4.99 -7.46
CA GLY A 274 -7.59 -6.41 -7.18
C GLY A 274 -6.15 -6.85 -7.47
N ILE A 275 -5.63 -7.70 -6.61
CA ILE A 275 -4.24 -8.20 -6.65
C ILE A 275 -4.08 -9.22 -7.80
N ASP A 276 -5.12 -10.02 -8.04
CA ASP A 276 -5.10 -11.17 -8.95
C ASP A 276 -5.35 -10.79 -10.42
N GLU A 277 -5.87 -9.58 -10.70
CA GLU A 277 -6.13 -9.10 -12.06
C GLU A 277 -5.04 -8.12 -12.49
N PRO A 278 -3.92 -8.57 -13.12
CA PRO A 278 -3.14 -7.65 -13.93
C PRO A 278 -4.07 -7.17 -15.05
N SER A 279 -4.35 -5.86 -15.09
CA SER A 279 -5.24 -5.21 -16.06
C SER A 279 -5.16 -5.90 -17.43
N SER A 280 -6.29 -6.38 -17.94
CA SER A 280 -6.36 -7.11 -19.21
C SER A 280 -5.58 -6.37 -20.31
N ARG A 281 -4.85 -7.13 -21.14
CA ARG A 281 -3.91 -6.65 -22.17
C ARG A 281 -4.49 -5.52 -23.04
N ASP A 282 -5.79 -5.54 -23.31
CA ASP A 282 -6.46 -4.59 -24.20
C ASP A 282 -6.67 -3.18 -23.61
N CYS A 283 -6.39 -2.96 -22.32
CA CYS A 283 -6.63 -1.68 -21.65
C CYS A 283 -5.39 -1.04 -21.02
N VAL A 284 -4.18 -1.60 -21.22
CA VAL A 284 -2.94 -1.14 -20.55
C VAL A 284 -2.68 0.37 -20.70
N PRO A 285 -2.76 1.02 -21.88
CA PRO A 285 -2.46 2.45 -21.99
C PRO A 285 -3.47 3.34 -21.26
N TYR A 286 -4.71 2.87 -21.09
CA TYR A 286 -5.80 3.63 -20.46
C TYR A 286 -6.13 3.15 -19.05
N CYS A 287 -5.45 2.13 -18.53
CA CYS A 287 -5.67 1.70 -17.17
C CYS A 287 -5.19 2.79 -16.21
N MET A 288 -5.97 2.99 -15.15
CA MET A 288 -5.74 4.06 -14.19
C MET A 288 -4.38 3.96 -13.51
N GLU A 289 -3.92 2.73 -13.26
CA GLU A 289 -2.58 2.48 -12.70
C GLU A 289 -1.49 3.04 -13.62
N ASN A 290 -1.52 2.75 -14.92
CA ASN A 290 -0.55 3.28 -15.88
C ASN A 290 -0.61 4.81 -15.97
N GLN A 291 -1.81 5.38 -16.02
CA GLN A 291 -1.97 6.83 -16.12
C GLN A 291 -1.46 7.56 -14.87
N ILE A 292 -1.64 6.98 -13.68
CA ILE A 292 -1.07 7.51 -12.44
C ILE A 292 0.44 7.34 -12.42
N VAL A 293 0.98 6.17 -12.81
CA VAL A 293 2.43 5.97 -12.91
C VAL A 293 3.06 7.01 -13.82
N HIS A 294 2.50 7.25 -15.00
CA HIS A 294 2.96 8.31 -15.90
C HIS A 294 2.96 9.70 -15.26
N LEU A 295 1.94 10.05 -14.47
CA LEU A 295 1.92 11.33 -13.75
C LEU A 295 2.98 11.43 -12.66
N LEU A 296 3.37 10.30 -12.07
CA LEU A 296 4.36 10.22 -11.00
C LEU A 296 5.79 9.99 -11.50
N SER A 297 5.98 9.59 -12.76
CA SER A 297 7.28 9.26 -13.35
C SER A 297 7.76 10.20 -14.45
N ASN A 298 6.85 10.86 -15.17
CA ASN A 298 7.19 11.66 -16.36
C ASN A 298 7.22 13.15 -16.05
N GLU A 299 8.34 13.78 -16.36
CA GLU A 299 8.52 15.23 -16.19
C GLU A 299 7.53 15.98 -17.08
N ASN A 300 6.84 16.95 -16.48
CA ASN A 300 5.98 17.85 -17.24
C ASN A 300 6.78 19.10 -17.58
N PRO A 301 7.17 19.30 -18.86
CA PRO A 301 8.04 20.42 -19.24
C PRO A 301 7.41 21.79 -18.98
N LYS A 302 6.08 21.85 -18.76
CA LYS A 302 5.38 23.09 -18.41
C LYS A 302 5.59 23.51 -16.95
N PHE A 303 5.95 22.59 -16.07
CA PHE A 303 6.05 22.85 -14.63
C PHE A 303 7.41 22.40 -14.11
N GLU A 304 8.30 23.34 -13.78
CA GLU A 304 9.63 23.03 -13.23
C GLU A 304 9.52 22.23 -11.91
N GLY A 305 8.51 22.52 -11.08
CA GLY A 305 8.23 21.79 -9.84
C GLY A 305 7.91 20.30 -10.04
N SER A 306 7.50 19.90 -11.25
CA SER A 306 7.29 18.48 -11.57
C SER A 306 8.58 17.68 -11.45
N LYS A 307 9.72 18.24 -11.84
CA LYS A 307 11.03 17.58 -11.75
C LYS A 307 11.42 17.33 -10.30
N ILE A 308 11.21 18.30 -9.42
CA ILE A 308 11.48 18.19 -7.98
C ILE A 308 10.63 17.06 -7.37
N PHE A 309 9.32 17.06 -7.67
CA PHE A 309 8.41 16.04 -7.17
C PHE A 309 8.75 14.63 -7.69
N ILE A 310 9.05 14.47 -8.97
CA ILE A 310 9.40 13.17 -9.57
C ILE A 310 10.71 12.64 -9.00
N GLN A 311 11.68 13.50 -8.72
CA GLN A 311 12.90 13.11 -7.99
C GLN A 311 12.57 12.60 -6.59
N ALA A 312 11.64 13.24 -5.87
CA ALA A 312 11.18 12.76 -4.58
C ALA A 312 10.45 11.41 -4.66
N VAL A 313 9.61 11.18 -5.67
CA VAL A 313 8.98 9.87 -5.94
C VAL A 313 10.04 8.79 -6.19
N LYS A 314 11.00 9.04 -7.08
CA LYS A 314 12.11 8.11 -7.36
C LYS A 314 12.90 7.80 -6.09
N LYS A 315 13.23 8.81 -5.28
CA LYS A 315 13.94 8.65 -4.01
C LYS A 315 13.14 7.80 -3.02
N LYS A 316 11.83 7.99 -2.93
CA LYS A 316 10.95 7.18 -2.05
C LYS A 316 10.87 5.71 -2.50
N PHE A 317 10.79 5.43 -3.80
CA PHE A 317 10.85 4.05 -4.29
C PHE A 317 12.20 3.38 -4.01
N LEU A 318 13.31 4.10 -4.22
CA LEU A 318 14.63 3.61 -3.84
C LEU A 318 14.67 3.30 -2.34
N GLN A 319 14.23 4.24 -1.49
CA GLN A 319 14.15 4.03 -0.03
C GLN A 319 13.31 2.81 0.36
N LEU A 320 12.17 2.56 -0.31
CA LEU A 320 11.34 1.38 -0.06
C LEU A 320 12.03 0.07 -0.44
N MET A 321 12.87 0.10 -1.47
CA MET A 321 13.60 -1.06 -1.99
C MET A 321 15.01 -1.21 -1.41
N SER A 322 15.39 -0.34 -0.48
CA SER A 322 16.68 -0.38 0.20
C SER A 322 16.53 -0.84 1.65
N PRO A 323 17.59 -1.38 2.27
CA PRO A 323 17.56 -1.72 3.69
C PRO A 323 17.39 -0.47 4.59
N PRO A 324 16.67 -0.56 5.72
CA PRO A 324 15.94 -1.74 6.21
C PRO A 324 14.54 -1.91 5.60
N CYS A 325 14.02 -0.92 4.88
CA CYS A 325 12.62 -0.87 4.44
C CYS A 325 12.19 -2.10 3.62
N ILE A 326 13.08 -2.60 2.74
CA ILE A 326 12.78 -3.77 1.91
C ILE A 326 12.47 -5.02 2.75
N ASP A 327 13.07 -5.14 3.93
CA ASP A 327 12.87 -6.26 4.85
C ASP A 327 11.46 -6.19 5.50
N GLU A 328 10.94 -4.97 5.67
CA GLU A 328 9.65 -4.68 6.30
C GLU A 328 8.47 -4.65 5.31
N LEU A 329 8.74 -4.81 4.00
CA LEU A 329 7.68 -4.83 2.99
C LEU A 329 6.79 -6.07 3.16
N SER A 330 5.51 -5.82 3.45
CA SER A 330 4.47 -6.85 3.35
C SER A 330 4.34 -7.38 1.91
N ASN A 331 3.85 -8.61 1.75
CA ASN A 331 3.58 -9.20 0.42
C ASN A 331 2.68 -8.30 -0.44
N LEU A 332 1.73 -7.60 0.18
CA LEU A 332 0.88 -6.65 -0.53
C LEU A 332 1.68 -5.46 -1.08
N ASN A 333 2.58 -4.89 -0.27
CA ASN A 333 3.43 -3.80 -0.71
C ASN A 333 4.38 -4.26 -1.82
N ILE A 334 4.90 -5.49 -1.74
CA ILE A 334 5.70 -6.11 -2.80
C ILE A 334 4.93 -6.13 -4.13
N VAL A 335 3.67 -6.58 -4.13
CA VAL A 335 2.84 -6.56 -5.35
C VAL A 335 2.61 -5.14 -5.86
N CYS A 336 2.33 -4.19 -4.97
CA CYS A 336 2.10 -2.80 -5.38
C CYS A 336 3.37 -2.16 -5.99
N VAL A 337 4.55 -2.38 -5.39
CA VAL A 337 5.82 -1.90 -5.92
C VAL A 337 6.13 -2.58 -7.26
N ALA A 338 5.97 -3.91 -7.37
CA ALA A 338 6.16 -4.63 -8.62
C ALA A 338 5.26 -4.11 -9.74
N ARG A 339 3.97 -3.85 -9.44
CA ARG A 339 3.04 -3.25 -10.40
C ARG A 339 3.47 -1.85 -10.81
N PHE A 340 3.89 -1.00 -9.88
CA PHE A 340 4.40 0.34 -10.22
C PHE A 340 5.57 0.25 -11.20
N LEU A 341 6.57 -0.57 -10.87
CA LEU A 341 7.76 -0.76 -11.70
C LEU A 341 7.41 -1.33 -13.10
N SER A 342 6.41 -2.20 -13.18
CA SER A 342 5.97 -2.80 -14.47
C SER A 342 5.31 -1.81 -15.44
N TYR A 343 4.99 -0.58 -14.99
CA TYR A 343 4.48 0.51 -15.82
C TYR A 343 5.57 1.54 -16.18
N LEU A 344 6.76 1.42 -15.60
CA LEU A 344 7.90 2.28 -15.96
C LEU A 344 8.55 1.78 -17.26
N ASP A 345 9.34 2.65 -17.88
CA ASP A 345 10.30 2.22 -18.90
C ASP A 345 11.21 1.12 -18.32
N SER A 346 11.46 0.07 -19.11
CA SER A 346 12.18 -1.12 -18.67
C SER A 346 13.58 -0.77 -18.17
N GLN A 347 14.28 0.18 -18.80
CA GLN A 347 15.61 0.60 -18.39
C GLN A 347 15.58 1.29 -17.02
N ILE A 348 14.53 2.08 -16.75
CA ILE A 348 14.34 2.74 -15.45
C ILE A 348 14.07 1.70 -14.36
N ALA A 349 13.18 0.73 -14.62
CA ALA A 349 12.88 -0.33 -13.66
C ALA A 349 14.13 -1.17 -13.33
N ILE A 350 14.89 -1.56 -14.35
CA ILE A 350 16.15 -2.31 -14.21
C ILE A 350 17.17 -1.51 -13.40
N LEU A 351 17.33 -0.22 -13.67
CA LEU A 351 18.24 0.64 -12.92
C LEU A 351 17.86 0.73 -11.44
N ILE A 352 16.56 0.83 -11.12
CA ILE A 352 16.07 0.83 -9.74
C ILE A 352 16.42 -0.50 -9.05
N PHE A 353 16.11 -1.63 -9.68
CA PHE A 353 16.47 -2.96 -9.16
C PHE A 353 17.99 -3.10 -8.95
N ALA A 354 18.81 -2.68 -9.92
CA ALA A 354 20.27 -2.72 -9.82
C ALA A 354 20.78 -1.93 -8.60
N LYS A 355 20.29 -0.71 -8.40
CA LYS A 355 20.66 0.13 -7.26
C LYS A 355 20.27 -0.51 -5.93
N SER A 356 19.06 -1.04 -5.83
CA SER A 356 18.59 -1.73 -4.63
C SER A 356 19.41 -2.99 -4.32
N ILE A 357 19.77 -3.78 -5.33
CA ILE A 357 20.66 -4.95 -5.17
C ILE A 357 22.03 -4.53 -4.64
N ILE A 358 22.64 -3.49 -5.24
CA ILE A 358 23.95 -2.98 -4.82
C ILE A 358 23.89 -2.49 -3.37
N GLU A 359 22.87 -1.71 -3.00
CA GLU A 359 22.73 -1.22 -1.63
C GLU A 359 22.52 -2.37 -0.62
N CYS A 360 21.69 -3.37 -0.96
CA CYS A 360 21.51 -4.56 -0.14
C CYS A 360 22.82 -5.34 0.05
N TYR A 361 23.63 -5.44 -1.00
CA TYR A 361 24.96 -6.07 -0.96
C TYR A 361 25.91 -5.29 -0.04
N GLN A 362 25.99 -3.97 -0.19
CA GLN A 362 26.89 -3.10 0.58
C GLN A 362 26.62 -3.13 2.08
N VAL A 363 25.36 -3.20 2.49
CA VAL A 363 24.97 -3.18 3.92
C VAL A 363 25.31 -4.50 4.62
N GLY A 364 25.75 -5.54 3.90
CA GLY A 364 26.09 -6.84 4.50
C GLY A 364 24.89 -7.59 5.07
N ARG A 365 23.67 -7.06 4.89
CA ARG A 365 22.37 -7.69 5.23
C ARG A 365 21.94 -8.72 4.19
N GLY A 366 22.91 -9.36 3.55
CA GLY A 366 22.73 -10.25 2.40
C GLY A 366 21.89 -11.50 2.66
N ILE A 367 21.33 -11.73 3.85
CA ILE A 367 20.40 -12.84 4.13
C ILE A 367 18.95 -12.36 4.26
N VAL A 368 18.70 -11.17 4.81
CA VAL A 368 17.33 -10.66 5.05
C VAL A 368 16.77 -9.98 3.81
N ALA A 369 17.59 -9.18 3.10
CA ALA A 369 17.21 -8.59 1.82
C ALA A 369 16.90 -9.65 0.74
N LEU A 370 17.50 -10.85 0.85
CA LEU A 370 17.20 -12.01 0.00
C LEU A 370 15.79 -12.58 0.21
N ALA A 371 15.06 -12.23 1.26
CA ALA A 371 13.72 -12.74 1.45
C ALA A 371 12.70 -12.01 0.55
N ASN A 372 12.80 -10.69 0.44
CA ASN A 372 11.79 -9.86 -0.24
C ASN A 372 12.23 -9.38 -1.62
N LEU A 373 13.52 -9.17 -1.88
CA LEU A 373 13.99 -8.73 -3.20
C LEU A 373 13.75 -9.79 -4.30
N PRO A 374 13.99 -11.10 -4.10
CA PRO A 374 13.62 -12.12 -5.07
C PRO A 374 12.11 -12.25 -5.25
N LYS A 375 11.30 -12.07 -4.20
CA LYS A 375 9.83 -12.04 -4.32
C LYS A 375 9.37 -10.87 -5.17
N LEU A 376 9.97 -9.69 -4.97
CA LEU A 376 9.66 -8.49 -5.74
C LEU A 376 10.01 -8.68 -7.21
N LEU A 377 11.20 -9.20 -7.51
CA LEU A 377 11.62 -9.54 -8.87
C LEU A 377 10.72 -10.62 -9.51
N ALA A 378 10.37 -11.68 -8.77
CA ALA A 378 9.47 -12.72 -9.26
C ALA A 378 8.09 -12.14 -9.58
N THR A 379 7.56 -11.30 -8.70
CA THR A 379 6.26 -10.64 -8.89
C THR A 379 6.30 -9.71 -10.10
N PHE A 380 7.34 -8.89 -10.22
CA PHE A 380 7.54 -7.99 -11.36
C PHE A 380 7.61 -8.76 -12.68
N ALA A 381 8.43 -9.81 -12.73
CA ALA A 381 8.62 -10.60 -13.94
C ALA A 381 7.37 -11.41 -14.32
N SER A 382 6.61 -11.91 -13.33
CA SER A 382 5.29 -12.53 -13.55
C SER A 382 4.29 -11.53 -14.16
N ILE A 383 4.25 -10.29 -13.65
CA ILE A 383 3.40 -9.23 -14.22
C ILE A 383 3.79 -8.93 -15.67
N LEU A 384 5.09 -8.80 -15.96
CA LEU A 384 5.57 -8.55 -17.32
C LEU A 384 5.23 -9.70 -18.27
N SER A 385 5.47 -10.95 -17.86
CA SER A 385 5.13 -12.14 -18.65
C SER A 385 3.64 -12.23 -18.98
N ASN A 386 2.77 -11.82 -18.04
CA ASN A 386 1.34 -11.75 -18.27
C ASN A 386 0.95 -10.63 -19.26
N ARG A 387 1.67 -9.51 -19.28
CA ARG A 387 1.39 -8.36 -20.18
C ARG A 387 1.92 -8.57 -21.59
N GLU A 388 3.18 -8.98 -21.71
CA GLU A 388 3.86 -9.13 -22.98
C GLU A 388 3.65 -10.55 -23.52
N SER A 389 2.78 -10.70 -24.52
CA SER A 389 2.62 -11.97 -25.24
C SER A 389 3.86 -12.27 -26.07
N GLY A 390 4.89 -12.86 -25.45
CA GLY A 390 5.94 -13.61 -26.15
C GLY A 390 7.30 -12.96 -26.35
N MET A 391 7.59 -11.76 -25.82
CA MET A 391 8.92 -11.13 -25.92
C MET A 391 9.72 -11.05 -24.61
N PHE A 392 9.07 -11.15 -23.45
CA PHE A 392 9.79 -11.14 -22.18
C PHE A 392 10.44 -12.51 -21.94
N SER A 393 11.77 -12.55 -21.84
CA SER A 393 12.49 -13.74 -21.40
C SER A 393 13.28 -13.44 -20.11
N TYR A 394 13.13 -14.29 -19.10
CA TYR A 394 13.88 -14.19 -17.84
C TYR A 394 15.40 -14.11 -18.03
N PRO A 395 16.01 -14.85 -18.98
CA PRO A 395 17.44 -14.72 -19.26
C PRO A 395 17.85 -13.31 -19.71
N ASN A 396 16.98 -12.58 -20.43
CA ASN A 396 17.27 -11.21 -20.84
C ASN A 396 17.28 -10.26 -19.64
N LEU A 397 16.29 -10.37 -18.74
CA LEU A 397 16.25 -9.56 -17.52
C LEU A 397 17.49 -9.77 -16.63
N GLU A 398 17.95 -11.01 -16.48
CA GLU A 398 19.16 -11.34 -15.71
C GLU A 398 20.41 -10.70 -16.31
N ASN A 399 20.58 -10.83 -17.62
CA ASN A 399 21.72 -10.26 -18.32
C ASN A 399 21.72 -8.73 -18.26
N GLU A 400 20.55 -8.10 -18.45
CA GLU A 400 20.41 -6.65 -18.35
C GLU A 400 20.71 -6.14 -16.94
N LEU A 401 20.24 -6.83 -15.91
CA LEU A 401 20.55 -6.48 -14.51
C LEU A 401 22.03 -6.64 -14.19
N LYS A 402 22.68 -7.75 -14.61
CA LYS A 402 24.13 -7.94 -14.44
C LYS A 402 24.93 -6.83 -15.14
N LEU A 403 24.56 -6.48 -16.37
CA LEU A 403 25.22 -5.40 -17.12
C LEU A 403 25.01 -4.03 -16.44
N CYS A 404 23.81 -3.75 -15.95
CA CYS A 404 23.52 -2.52 -15.24
C CYS A 404 24.32 -2.41 -13.94
N ILE A 405 24.39 -3.50 -13.17
CA ILE A 405 25.17 -3.58 -11.92
C ILE A 405 26.67 -3.44 -12.20
N ALA A 406 27.19 -4.08 -13.25
CA ALA A 406 28.59 -3.92 -13.64
C ALA A 406 28.93 -2.45 -13.95
N LYS A 407 28.03 -1.72 -14.64
CA LYS A 407 28.21 -0.28 -14.90
C LYS A 407 28.15 0.57 -13.63
N GLU A 408 27.18 0.31 -12.75
CA GLU A 408 27.00 1.06 -11.49
C GLU A 408 28.08 0.75 -10.43
N THR A 409 28.74 -0.41 -10.53
CA THR A 409 29.85 -0.79 -9.64
C THR A 409 31.19 -0.27 -10.17
N GLN A 410 31.41 -0.23 -11.49
CA GLN A 410 32.61 0.40 -12.09
C GLN A 410 32.73 1.89 -11.77
N SER A 411 31.60 2.60 -11.62
CA SER A 411 31.60 4.00 -11.19
C SER A 411 31.93 4.20 -9.71
N LYS A 412 31.93 3.12 -8.91
CA LYS A 412 32.21 3.11 -7.48
C LYS A 412 33.44 2.24 -7.22
N GLU A 413 34.64 2.82 -7.32
CA GLU A 413 35.97 2.17 -7.25
C GLU A 413 36.24 1.21 -6.05
N GLN A 414 35.30 1.07 -5.12
CA GLN A 414 35.43 0.30 -3.87
C GLN A 414 34.55 -0.96 -3.79
N LEU A 415 33.74 -1.26 -4.81
CA LEU A 415 32.85 -2.44 -4.79
C LEU A 415 33.51 -3.66 -5.44
N ASP A 416 33.49 -4.80 -4.72
CA ASP A 416 33.81 -6.12 -5.28
C ASP A 416 32.75 -6.51 -6.34
N SER A 417 33.08 -6.24 -7.60
CA SER A 417 32.20 -6.49 -8.74
C SER A 417 31.91 -7.99 -8.94
N GLU A 418 32.85 -8.87 -8.60
CA GLU A 418 32.68 -10.32 -8.68
C GLU A 418 31.70 -10.80 -7.61
N GLY A 419 31.88 -10.34 -6.36
CA GLY A 419 30.97 -10.65 -5.26
C GLY A 419 29.55 -10.14 -5.50
N CYS A 420 29.39 -8.92 -6.03
CA CYS A 420 28.07 -8.38 -6.38
C CYS A 420 27.40 -9.18 -7.50
N THR A 421 28.17 -9.64 -8.50
CA THR A 421 27.64 -10.46 -9.61
C THR A 421 27.19 -11.83 -9.12
N LYS A 422 27.92 -12.46 -8.19
CA LYS A 422 27.50 -13.70 -7.53
C LYS A 422 26.21 -13.51 -6.74
N PHE A 423 26.09 -12.38 -6.02
CA PHE A 423 24.88 -12.04 -5.26
C PHE A 423 23.64 -11.91 -6.17
N VAL A 424 23.78 -11.30 -7.35
CA VAL A 424 22.72 -11.27 -8.37
C VAL A 424 22.30 -12.67 -8.78
N GLY A 425 23.26 -13.57 -9.01
CA GLY A 425 22.97 -14.98 -9.33
C GLY A 425 22.08 -15.67 -8.29
N ILE A 426 22.35 -15.44 -7.00
CA ILE A 426 21.56 -16.00 -5.89
C ILE A 426 20.13 -15.45 -5.89
N ILE A 427 19.98 -14.15 -6.12
CA ILE A 427 18.66 -13.51 -6.23
C ILE A 427 17.86 -14.13 -7.37
N PHE A 428 18.48 -14.32 -8.53
CA PHE A 428 17.82 -14.92 -9.70
C PHE A 428 17.47 -16.39 -9.50
N GLN A 429 18.36 -17.18 -8.89
CA GLN A 429 18.05 -18.56 -8.50
C GLN A 429 16.85 -18.61 -7.54
N SER A 430 16.83 -17.72 -6.53
CA SER A 430 15.72 -17.61 -5.58
C SER A 430 14.41 -17.20 -6.27
N MET A 431 14.48 -16.26 -7.22
CA MET A 431 13.35 -15.84 -8.04
C MET A 431 12.79 -17.01 -8.87
N GLN A 432 13.65 -17.78 -9.55
CA GLN A 432 13.23 -18.95 -10.34
C GLN A 432 12.54 -20.01 -9.49
N ILE A 433 13.05 -20.30 -8.28
CA ILE A 433 12.41 -21.24 -7.36
C ILE A 433 11.00 -20.77 -6.98
N ILE A 434 10.81 -19.47 -6.73
CA ILE A 434 9.50 -18.89 -6.41
C ILE A 434 8.53 -19.08 -7.59
N LEU A 435 8.98 -18.79 -8.82
CA LEU A 435 8.17 -18.90 -10.04
C LEU A 435 7.78 -20.35 -10.36
N CYS A 436 8.72 -21.30 -10.26
CA CYS A 436 8.42 -22.71 -10.50
C CYS A 436 7.40 -23.27 -9.49
N LYS A 437 7.46 -22.82 -8.23
CA LYS A 437 6.47 -23.21 -7.20
C LYS A 437 5.07 -22.66 -7.49
N THR A 438 4.96 -21.49 -8.11
CA THR A 438 3.65 -20.92 -8.47
C THR A 438 3.01 -21.66 -9.64
N ASP A 439 3.79 -22.08 -10.64
CA ASP A 439 3.29 -22.81 -11.82
C ASP A 439 2.86 -24.25 -11.47
N ALA A 440 3.53 -24.89 -10.51
CA ALA A 440 3.15 -26.22 -10.03
C ALA A 440 1.78 -26.24 -9.32
N LYS A 441 1.35 -25.10 -8.74
CA LYS A 441 0.04 -24.98 -8.07
C LYS A 441 -1.12 -24.65 -9.00
N SER A 442 -0.86 -24.10 -10.18
CA SER A 442 -1.89 -23.78 -11.17
C SER A 442 -2.26 -24.96 -12.07
N SER A 443 -1.45 -26.03 -12.05
CA SER A 443 -1.63 -27.26 -12.85
C SER A 443 -2.27 -28.42 -12.06
N SER A 444 -2.55 -28.23 -10.77
CA SER A 444 -3.29 -29.14 -9.89
C SER A 444 -4.67 -28.59 -9.57
#